data_AF-A0A526TBA0-F1
#
_entry.id   AF-A0A526TBA0-F1
#
_cell.length_a   1.000
_cell.length_b   1.000
_cell.length_c   1.000
_cell.angle_alpha   90.00
_cell.angle_beta   90.00
_cell.angle_gamma   90.00
#
_symmetry.space_group_name_H-M   'P 1'
#
loop_
_entity.id
_entity.type
_entity.pdbx_description
1 polymer ?
#
loop_
_entity_poly.entity_id
_entity_poly.type
_entity_poly.pdbx_seq_one_letter_code
_entity_poly.pdbx_strand_id
1 'polypeptide(L)'
;GCAYDAHGAAISDADMEKAMAADAVLFGAVGGPKWDAVPYEVRPEAGLLRLRKDMELFANLRPAICYPALAASSSLKQEVVEGLD
;
A
#
# COMPACT_ATOMS: atom_id res chain seq x y z
N GLY A 1 6.84 -8.66 1.72
CA GLY A 1 7.08 -10.03 2.19
C GLY A 1 8.36 -10.21 2.98
N CYS A 2 9.25 -9.21 3.07
CA CYS A 2 10.49 -9.32 3.84
C CYS A 2 10.28 -9.66 5.32
N ALA A 3 9.23 -9.12 5.96
CA ALA A 3 8.90 -9.46 7.35
C ALA A 3 8.55 -10.95 7.52
N TYR A 4 7.86 -11.55 6.54
CA TYR A 4 7.56 -12.98 6.57
C TYR A 4 8.85 -13.80 6.43
N ASP A 5 9.72 -13.42 5.50
CA ASP A 5 10.99 -14.12 5.30
C ASP A 5 11.89 -14.07 6.54
N ALA A 6 11.92 -12.95 7.26
CA ALA A 6 12.79 -12.74 8.41
C ALA A 6 12.18 -13.17 9.76
N HIS A 7 10.85 -13.09 9.89
CA HIS A 7 10.16 -13.20 11.19
C HIS A 7 8.95 -14.15 11.15
N GLY A 8 8.59 -14.71 9.99
CA GLY A 8 7.41 -15.57 9.83
C GLY A 8 6.07 -14.84 9.98
N ALA A 9 6.07 -13.51 10.00
CA ALA A 9 4.88 -12.68 10.21
C ALA A 9 4.68 -11.67 9.07
N ALA A 10 3.44 -11.28 8.81
CA ALA A 10 3.13 -10.30 7.76
C ALA A 10 3.75 -8.91 8.03
N ILE A 11 3.80 -8.53 9.31
CA ILE A 11 4.54 -7.41 9.88
C ILE A 11 4.93 -7.79 11.30
N SER A 12 6.16 -7.47 11.72
CA SER A 12 6.63 -7.79 13.07
C SER A 12 6.01 -6.83 14.11
N ASP A 13 5.91 -7.27 15.36
CA ASP A 13 5.45 -6.39 16.44
C ASP A 13 6.40 -5.21 16.66
N ALA A 14 7.72 -5.42 16.50
CA ALA A 14 8.71 -4.36 16.61
C ALA A 14 8.54 -3.27 15.52
N ASP A 15 8.13 -3.63 14.30
CA ASP A 15 7.87 -2.65 13.25
C ASP A 15 6.51 -1.96 13.44
N MET A 16 5.52 -2.65 14.01
CA MET A 16 4.27 -2.03 14.44
C MET A 16 4.49 -0.98 15.54
N GLU A 17 5.31 -1.28 16.55
CA GLU A 17 5.68 -0.34 17.60
C GLU A 17 6.33 0.93 17.03
N LYS A 18 7.25 0.77 16.05
CA LYS A 18 7.86 1.92 15.35
C LYS A 18 6.82 2.73 14.57
N ALA A 19 5.88 2.06 13.89
CA ALA A 19 4.84 2.74 13.13
C ALA A 19 3.91 3.54 14.05
N MET A 20 3.53 3.00 15.21
CA MET A 20 2.69 3.68 16.20
C MET A 20 3.40 4.86 16.88
N ALA A 21 4.73 4.82 16.97
CA ALA A 21 5.52 5.90 17.56
C ALA A 21 5.89 7.02 16.55
N ALA A 22 5.62 6.84 15.27
CA ALA A 22 5.97 7.79 14.21
C ALA A 22 4.80 8.73 13.88
N ASP A 23 5.11 9.98 13.49
CA ASP A 23 4.10 10.92 13.00
C ASP A 23 3.55 10.53 11.61
N ALA A 24 4.35 9.83 10.80
CA ALA A 24 3.98 9.38 9.48
C ALA A 24 4.73 8.11 9.08
N VAL A 25 4.08 7.27 8.26
CA VAL A 25 4.67 6.05 7.67
C VAL A 25 4.75 6.20 6.17
N LEU A 26 5.98 6.20 5.62
CA LEU A 26 6.19 6.05 4.19
C LEU A 26 6.22 4.57 3.84
N PHE A 27 5.21 4.12 3.09
CA PHE A 27 5.00 2.73 2.77
C PHE A 27 5.19 2.46 1.27
N GLY A 28 5.97 1.43 0.93
CA GLY A 28 6.18 1.00 -0.45
C GLY A 28 5.07 0.09 -0.97
N ALA A 29 5.44 -1.10 -1.44
CA ALA A 29 4.50 -2.13 -1.86
C ALA A 29 4.75 -3.44 -1.08
N VAL A 30 3.71 -4.26 -0.96
CA VAL A 30 3.75 -5.60 -0.37
C VAL A 30 3.12 -6.61 -1.31
N GLY A 31 3.35 -7.89 -1.03
CA GLY A 31 2.87 -9.00 -1.85
C GLY A 31 3.91 -9.50 -2.86
N GLY A 32 3.52 -10.53 -3.61
CA GLY A 32 4.30 -11.11 -4.70
C GLY A 32 4.18 -12.64 -4.75
N PRO A 33 4.36 -13.28 -5.93
CA PRO A 33 4.08 -14.70 -6.13
C PRO A 33 4.84 -15.65 -5.19
N LYS A 34 6.00 -15.21 -4.69
CA LYS A 34 6.81 -15.94 -3.70
C LYS A 34 6.00 -16.35 -2.46
N TRP A 35 5.00 -15.56 -2.08
CA TRP A 35 4.23 -15.77 -0.86
C TRP A 35 2.79 -16.26 -1.11
N ASP A 36 2.45 -16.73 -2.31
CA ASP A 36 1.08 -17.18 -2.63
C ASP A 36 0.62 -18.38 -1.78
N ALA A 37 1.56 -19.25 -1.44
CA ALA A 37 1.31 -20.48 -0.68
C ALA A 37 1.35 -20.29 0.86
N VAL A 38 1.66 -19.08 1.36
CA VAL A 38 1.69 -18.86 2.82
C VAL A 38 0.27 -18.71 3.38
N PRO A 39 0.04 -19.10 4.65
CA PRO A 39 -1.25 -18.94 5.30
C PRO A 39 -1.72 -17.48 5.29
N TYR A 40 -3.04 -17.28 5.17
CA TYR A 40 -3.64 -15.97 4.92
C TYR A 40 -3.25 -14.91 5.96
N GLU A 41 -3.23 -15.31 7.22
CA GLU A 41 -2.89 -14.50 8.40
C GLU A 41 -1.45 -13.95 8.39
N VAL A 42 -0.54 -14.61 7.66
CA VAL A 42 0.87 -14.22 7.55
C VAL A 42 1.26 -13.79 6.14
N ARG A 43 0.27 -13.64 5.24
CA ARG A 43 0.51 -13.07 3.90
C ARG A 43 0.99 -11.62 4.00
N PRO A 44 1.89 -11.17 3.12
CA PRO A 44 2.39 -9.79 3.16
C PRO A 44 1.30 -8.70 3.19
N GLU A 45 0.17 -8.92 2.52
CA GLU A 45 -0.97 -8.01 2.47
C GLU A 45 -1.67 -7.85 3.83
N ALA A 46 -1.64 -8.88 4.69
CA ALA A 46 -2.20 -8.81 6.04
C ALA A 46 -1.47 -7.79 6.92
N GLY A 47 -0.19 -7.52 6.65
CA GLY A 47 0.58 -6.49 7.35
C GLY A 47 0.07 -5.08 7.06
N LEU A 48 -0.31 -4.79 5.81
CA LEU A 48 -0.96 -3.52 5.43
C LEU A 48 -2.33 -3.37 6.10
N LEU A 49 -3.09 -4.45 6.21
CA LEU A 49 -4.40 -4.43 6.88
C LEU A 49 -4.24 -4.17 8.39
N ARG A 50 -3.27 -4.81 9.05
CA ARG A 50 -2.95 -4.56 10.46
C ARG A 50 -2.52 -3.11 10.70
N LEU A 51 -1.60 -2.58 9.90
CA LEU A 51 -1.19 -1.17 9.98
C LEU A 51 -2.38 -0.22 9.93
N ARG A 52 -3.26 -0.38 8.94
CA ARG A 52 -4.45 0.48 8.78
C ARG A 52 -5.41 0.36 9.97
N LYS A 53 -5.61 -0.85 10.49
CA LYS A 53 -6.52 -1.10 11.60
C LYS A 53 -5.98 -0.51 12.91
N ASP A 54 -4.74 -0.84 13.26
CA ASP A 54 -4.16 -0.51 14.57
C ASP A 54 -3.80 0.99 14.65
N MET A 55 -3.47 1.63 13.52
CA MET A 55 -3.27 3.08 13.42
C MET A 55 -4.57 3.87 13.13
N GLU A 56 -5.73 3.20 13.13
CA GLU A 56 -7.05 3.81 12.90
C GLU A 56 -7.18 4.64 11.61
N LEU A 57 -6.54 4.19 10.52
CA LEU A 57 -6.51 4.88 9.22
C LEU A 57 -7.83 4.68 8.45
N PHE A 58 -8.90 5.35 8.89
CA PHE A 58 -10.24 5.22 8.32
C PHE A 58 -10.40 5.90 6.95
N ALA A 59 -9.71 7.01 6.71
CA ALA A 59 -9.81 7.78 5.47
C ALA A 59 -8.69 7.41 4.51
N ASN A 60 -9.05 6.91 3.32
CA ASN A 60 -8.07 6.65 2.26
C ASN A 60 -8.26 7.63 1.10
N LEU A 61 -7.34 8.59 0.99
CA LEU A 61 -7.33 9.59 -0.07
C LEU A 61 -6.51 9.08 -1.26
N ARG A 62 -7.08 9.15 -2.47
CA ARG A 62 -6.47 8.72 -3.73
C ARG A 62 -6.81 9.72 -4.85
N PRO A 63 -6.17 10.89 -4.89
CA PRO A 63 -6.40 11.86 -5.96
C PRO A 63 -6.03 11.29 -7.33
N ALA A 64 -6.77 11.67 -8.37
CA ALA A 64 -6.61 11.15 -9.72
C ALA A 64 -6.42 12.30 -10.71
N ILE A 65 -5.19 12.81 -10.79
CA ILE A 65 -4.87 14.00 -11.58
C ILE A 65 -4.27 13.59 -12.93
N CYS A 66 -4.74 14.20 -14.02
CA CYS A 66 -4.11 14.06 -15.33
C CYS A 66 -3.20 15.25 -15.63
N TYR A 67 -1.89 15.03 -15.61
CA TYR A 67 -0.92 16.01 -16.07
C TYR A 67 -1.04 16.17 -17.60
N PRO A 68 -1.12 17.39 -18.15
CA PRO A 68 -1.25 17.60 -19.60
C PRO A 68 -0.18 16.89 -20.42
N ALA A 69 1.06 16.85 -19.92
CA ALA A 69 2.18 16.15 -20.57
C ALA A 69 2.00 14.61 -20.67
N LEU A 70 1.08 14.03 -19.89
CA LEU A 70 0.80 12.59 -19.81
C LEU A 70 -0.59 12.22 -20.34
N ALA A 71 -1.36 13.16 -20.89
CA ALA A 71 -2.74 12.89 -21.33
C ALA A 71 -2.79 11.77 -22.39
N ALA A 72 -1.79 11.69 -23.26
CA ALA A 72 -1.65 10.63 -24.26
C ALA A 72 -1.35 9.23 -23.69
N SER A 73 -0.98 9.11 -22.42
CA SER A 73 -0.80 7.82 -21.72
C SER A 73 -2.11 7.27 -21.14
N SER A 74 -3.19 8.06 -21.15
CA SER A 74 -4.52 7.59 -20.75
C SER A 74 -5.09 6.63 -21.80
N SER A 75 -5.87 5.66 -21.36
CA SER A 75 -6.70 4.84 -22.26
C SER A 75 -7.93 5.59 -22.79
N LEU A 76 -8.25 6.75 -22.21
CA LEU A 76 -9.33 7.63 -22.64
C LEU A 76 -8.86 8.58 -23.73
N LYS A 77 -9.80 9.08 -24.53
CA LYS A 77 -9.51 10.15 -25.49
C LYS A 77 -9.01 11.40 -24.77
N GLN A 78 -8.10 12.12 -25.39
CA GLN A 78 -7.45 13.28 -24.78
C GLN A 78 -8.46 14.33 -24.34
N GLU A 79 -9.43 14.66 -25.19
CA GLU A 79 -10.48 15.64 -24.91
C GLU A 79 -11.41 15.27 -23.75
N VAL A 80 -11.34 14.02 -23.26
CA VAL A 80 -12.13 13.53 -22.10
C VAL A 80 -11.33 13.61 -20.81
N VAL A 81 -10.00 13.49 -20.88
CA VAL A 81 -9.13 13.35 -19.69
C VAL A 81 -8.30 14.61 -19.40
N GLU A 82 -8.16 15.49 -20.38
CA GLU A 82 -7.42 16.74 -20.23
C GLU A 82 -8.09 17.65 -19.18
N GLY A 83 -7.32 18.04 -18.16
CA GLY A 83 -7.82 18.85 -17.04
C GLY A 83 -8.53 18.06 -15.92
N LEU A 84 -8.43 16.72 -15.91
CA LEU A 84 -8.91 15.89 -14.80
C LEU A 84 -8.14 16.18 -13.50
N ASP A 85 -8.90 16.39 -12.41
CA ASP A 85 -8.44 16.61 -11.03
C ASP A 85 -9.30 15.78 -10.05
#